data_AF-W4PGT7-F1
#
_entry.id   AF-W4PGT7-F1
#
_cell.length_a   1.000
_cell.length_b   1.000
_cell.length_c   1.000
_cell.angle_alpha   90.00
_cell.angle_beta   90.00
_cell.angle_gamma   90.00
#
_symmetry.space_group_name_H-M   'P 1'
#
loop_
_entity.id
_entity.type
_entity.pdbx_description
1 polymer ?
#
loop_
_entity_poly.entity_id
_entity_poly.type
_entity_poly.pdbx_seq_one_letter_code
_entity_poly.pdbx_strand_id
1 'polypeptide(L)' 'MGAVPLGGSNPIRIQSMTNTSTQDTEACVEQAKRIADAGGEYVRLTTQA' A
#
# COMPACT_ATOMS: atom_id res chain seq x y z
N MET A 1 -2.88 3.54 11.12
CA MET A 1 -2.91 2.85 9.81
C MET A 1 -3.41 1.43 10.05
N GLY A 2 -4.72 1.18 9.87
CA GLY A 2 -5.31 -0.15 10.12
C GLY A 2 -4.86 -0.78 11.44
N ALA A 3 -4.57 -2.08 11.41
CA ALA A 3 -4.08 -2.85 12.56
C ALA A 3 -2.55 -2.78 12.78
N VAL A 4 -1.80 -2.10 11.92
CA VAL A 4 -0.33 -2.03 12.00
C VAL A 4 0.09 -0.67 12.55
N PRO A 5 0.63 -0.59 13.78
CA PRO A 5 0.97 0.69 14.42
C PRO A 5 2.25 1.32 13.84
N LEU A 6 2.29 2.66 13.80
CA LEU A 6 3.38 3.47 13.26
C LEU A 6 3.89 4.47 14.31
N GLY A 7 5.21 4.61 14.43
CA GLY A 7 5.89 5.59 15.29
C GLY A 7 6.22 5.10 16.71
N GLY A 8 6.90 5.93 17.49
CA GLY A 8 7.32 5.60 18.86
C GLY A 8 8.39 4.51 18.89
N SER A 9 8.16 3.49 19.72
CA SER A 9 9.01 2.29 19.84
C SER A 9 8.65 1.17 18.85
N ASN A 10 7.70 1.41 17.94
CA ASN A 10 7.35 0.43 16.91
C ASN A 10 8.43 0.36 15.80
N PRO A 11 8.56 -0.77 15.10
CA PRO A 11 9.50 -0.89 13.97
C PRO A 11 9.26 0.16 12.87
N ILE A 12 10.32 0.49 12.13
CA ILE A 12 10.21 1.26 10.89
C ILE A 12 9.37 0.44 9.90
N ARG A 13 8.35 1.08 9.32
CA ARG A 13 7.40 0.41 8.44
C ARG A 13 7.76 0.58 6.98
N ILE A 14 7.68 -0.52 6.23
CA ILE A 14 7.91 -0.50 4.79
C ILE A 14 6.60 -0.17 4.08
N GLN A 15 6.66 0.82 3.19
CA GLN A 15 5.48 1.31 2.47
C GLN A 15 5.80 1.51 0.98
N SER A 16 4.77 1.38 0.14
CA SER A 16 4.86 1.65 -1.30
C SER A 16 3.56 2.28 -1.82
N MET A 17 3.57 2.71 -3.07
CA MET A 17 2.45 3.36 -3.75
C MET A 17 2.17 2.64 -5.08
N THR A 18 0.90 2.41 -5.41
CA THR A 18 0.52 1.87 -6.71
C THR A 18 0.81 2.90 -7.82
N ASN A 19 1.02 2.41 -9.04
CA ASN A 19 1.17 3.23 -10.24
C ASN A 19 0.10 2.93 -11.31
N THR A 20 -0.85 2.05 -11.01
CA THR A 20 -2.05 1.81 -11.81
C THR A 20 -3.01 3.00 -11.71
N SER A 21 -3.89 3.13 -12.71
CA SER A 21 -5.04 4.03 -12.59
C SER A 21 -5.91 3.57 -11.41
N THR A 22 -6.23 4.46 -10.48
CA THR A 22 -7.06 4.14 -9.32
C THR A 22 -8.50 3.79 -9.72
N GLN A 23 -8.94 4.23 -10.90
CA GLN A 23 -10.23 3.85 -11.47
C GLN A 23 -10.25 2.40 -11.99
N ASP A 24 -9.08 1.80 -12.21
CA ASP A 24 -8.96 0.37 -12.54
C ASP A 24 -8.81 -0.45 -11.25
N THR A 25 -9.93 -1.01 -10.80
CA THR A 25 -10.00 -1.75 -9.54
C THR A 25 -9.15 -3.02 -9.59
N GLU A 26 -9.18 -3.78 -10.67
CA GLU A 26 -8.49 -5.06 -10.77
C GLU A 26 -6.97 -4.84 -10.80
N ALA A 27 -6.50 -3.90 -11.61
CA ALA A 27 -5.08 -3.56 -11.67
C ALA A 27 -4.55 -3.07 -10.32
N CYS A 28 -5.32 -2.24 -9.60
CA CYS A 28 -4.97 -1.78 -8.27
C CYS A 28 -4.85 -2.92 -7.26
N VAL A 29 -5.82 -3.84 -7.27
CA VAL A 29 -5.83 -5.00 -6.37
C VAL A 29 -4.63 -5.91 -6.64
N GLU A 30 -4.35 -6.22 -7.91
CA GLU A 30 -3.23 -7.08 -8.26
C GLU A 30 -1.88 -6.43 -7.92
N GLN A 31 -1.72 -5.12 -8.14
CA GLN A 31 -0.50 -4.44 -7.71
C GLN A 31 -0.37 -4.37 -6.18
N ALA A 32 -1.46 -4.11 -5.45
CA ALA A 32 -1.45 -4.07 -4.00
C ALA A 32 -1.03 -5.42 -3.39
N LYS A 33 -1.54 -6.53 -3.93
CA LYS A 33 -1.11 -7.89 -3.55
C LYS A 33 0.39 -8.10 -3.77
N ARG A 34 0.91 -7.76 -4.97
CA ARG A 34 2.36 -7.87 -5.26
C ARG A 34 3.22 -7.05 -4.31
N ILE A 35 2.77 -5.86 -3.90
CA ILE A 35 3.48 -5.04 -2.91
C ILE A 35 3.49 -5.74 -1.55
N ALA A 36 2.36 -6.29 -1.11
CA ALA A 36 2.26 -7.02 0.15
C ALA A 36 3.14 -8.28 0.15
N ASP A 37 3.12 -9.06 -0.94
CA ASP A 37 3.96 -10.26 -1.12
C ASP A 37 5.47 -9.93 -1.11
N ALA A 38 5.84 -8.73 -1.58
CA ALA A 38 7.21 -8.21 -1.51
C ALA A 38 7.60 -7.63 -0.14
N GLY A 39 6.69 -7.64 0.85
CA GLY A 39 6.94 -7.16 2.22
C GLY A 39 6.48 -5.73 2.51
N GLY A 40 5.67 -5.12 1.64
CA GLY A 40 5.06 -3.82 1.90
C GLY A 40 3.95 -3.91 2.96
N GLU A 41 4.09 -3.19 4.06
CA GLU A 41 3.11 -3.15 5.16
C GLU A 41 2.02 -2.10 4.95
N TYR A 42 2.32 -1.05 4.18
CA TYR A 42 1.36 -0.03 3.77
C TYR A 42 1.38 0.17 2.26
N VAL A 43 0.19 0.21 1.67
CA VAL A 43 -0.02 0.50 0.25
C VAL A 43 -0.79 1.81 0.12
N ARG A 44 -0.27 2.72 -0.69
CA ARG A 44 -0.90 4.00 -1.01
C ARG A 44 -1.47 3.97 -2.43
N LEU A 45 -2.60 4.63 -2.64
CA LEU A 45 -3.18 4.87 -3.96
C LEU A 45 -3.28 6.38 -4.18
N THR A 46 -3.13 6.81 -5.42
CA THR A 46 -3.48 8.19 -5.79
C THR A 46 -5.00 8.35 -5.82
N THR A 47 -5.53 9.51 -5.49
CA THR A 47 -6.96 9.81 -5.76
C THR A 47 -6.98 10.64 -7.03
N GLN A 48 -7.57 10.08 -8.08
CA GLN A 48 -7.71 10.74 -9.37
C GLN A 48 -9.04 11.48 -9.43
N ALA A 49 -9.08 12.55 -10.23
CA ALA A 49 -10.30 13.29 -10.53
C ALA A 49 -11.19 12.52 -11.51
#